data_AF-A0A5D2WIU0-F1
#
_entry.id   AF-A0A5D2WIU0-F1
#
_cell.length_a   1.000
_cell.length_b   1.000
_cell.length_c   1.000
_cell.angle_alpha   90.00
_cell.angle_beta   90.00
_cell.angle_gamma   90.00
#
_symmetry.space_group_name_H-M   'P 1'
#
loop_
_entity.id
_entity.type
_entity.pdbx_description
1 polymer ?
#
loop_
_entity_poly.entity_id
_entity_poly.type
_entity_poly.pdbx_seq_one_letter_code
_entity_poly.pdbx_strand_id
1 'polypeptide(L)'
;MDYCCVLVMVIMTLFASCFGVGLSKTNEIYVKNFISWDDMKVDGHKIRLNTSTVYHNQSRVIVVDKNGGGDSITVQEAVNMVPEYNKQRVKIYILPGIYREKVVVPRFKPYISFVGNEGQMANTIISWHDKASDRNSNGGSLGTYRSASVTVGSDYFCATDITFENTVIGAPGEPGRQAVALRIYGDKAMFYKVKIVGGQDTLLDETGSHYFYHSVIQGSVDFICGKSRSLYQECLIQSTAKKIGAIAAHHRDLPDDNTGFSFVSCIITGSGKVYLGRAWGNYSRTIYSNCYFDNVIIPAGWSDWNDPLRHKIRGIPELGNRI
;
A
#
# COMPACT_ATOMS: atom_id res chain seq x y z
N MET A 1 -3.31 -84.65 57.67
CA MET A 1 -3.95 -83.73 56.70
C MET A 1 -3.43 -82.34 57.01
N ASP A 2 -2.13 -82.07 56.89
CA ASP A 2 -1.30 -82.02 55.66
C ASP A 2 -1.62 -80.84 54.75
N TYR A 3 -0.53 -80.34 54.16
CA TYR A 3 -0.37 -79.28 53.14
C TYR A 3 -0.23 -77.86 53.72
N CYS A 4 0.97 -77.27 53.91
CA CYS A 4 2.18 -77.14 53.07
C CYS A 4 2.05 -76.09 51.95
N CYS A 5 3.05 -75.19 51.90
CA CYS A 5 3.46 -74.33 50.77
C CYS A 5 2.48 -73.17 50.40
N VAL A 6 2.90 -71.97 49.99
CA VAL A 6 4.01 -71.59 49.10
C VAL A 6 4.46 -70.15 49.40
N LEU A 7 5.77 -69.96 49.46
CA LEU A 7 6.48 -68.68 49.32
C LEU A 7 6.33 -68.15 47.89
N VAL A 8 5.66 -67.01 47.69
CA VAL A 8 5.58 -66.38 46.36
C VAL A 8 6.69 -65.35 46.22
N MET A 9 7.72 -65.70 45.45
CA MET A 9 8.72 -64.78 44.90
C MET A 9 8.05 -63.81 43.93
N VAL A 10 8.13 -62.51 44.19
CA VAL A 10 7.78 -61.49 43.19
C VAL A 10 9.01 -61.19 42.34
N ILE A 11 8.90 -61.55 41.06
CA ILE A 11 9.91 -61.38 40.01
C ILE A 11 9.97 -59.91 39.60
N MET A 12 11.18 -59.33 39.64
CA MET A 12 11.53 -58.06 39.01
C MET A 12 11.37 -58.16 37.49
N THR A 13 10.57 -57.29 36.89
CA THR A 13 10.65 -56.98 35.46
C THR A 13 11.02 -55.50 35.29
N LEU A 14 12.27 -55.28 34.87
CA LEU A 14 12.80 -53.98 34.44
C LEU A 14 12.20 -53.62 33.09
N PHE A 15 11.20 -52.73 33.07
CA PHE A 15 10.82 -52.02 31.85
C PHE A 15 11.61 -50.70 31.77
N ALA A 16 12.74 -50.74 31.09
CA ALA A 16 13.42 -49.56 30.60
C ALA A 16 12.56 -48.92 29.49
N SER A 17 11.69 -47.98 29.86
CA SER A 17 11.09 -47.08 28.88
C SER A 17 12.03 -45.91 28.66
N CYS A 18 12.71 -45.92 27.52
CA CYS A 18 13.43 -44.78 26.99
C CYS A 18 12.44 -43.62 26.82
N PHE A 19 12.44 -42.67 27.78
CA PHE A 19 11.92 -41.34 27.54
C PHE A 19 12.85 -40.63 26.57
N GLY A 20 12.61 -40.83 25.27
CA GLY A 20 13.10 -39.92 24.25
C GLY A 20 12.39 -38.58 24.44
N VAL A 21 13.03 -37.65 25.14
CA VAL A 21 12.62 -36.24 25.13
C VAL A 21 12.93 -35.70 23.73
N GLY A 22 12.00 -35.92 22.81
CA GLY A 22 11.97 -35.24 21.53
C GLY A 22 11.70 -33.77 21.78
N LEU A 23 12.76 -32.95 21.82
CA LEU A 23 12.66 -31.51 21.63
C LEU A 23 12.14 -31.25 20.21
N SER A 24 10.82 -31.33 20.04
CA SER A 24 10.16 -30.84 18.85
C SER A 24 10.21 -29.31 18.89
N LYS A 25 11.25 -28.73 18.30
CA LYS A 25 11.23 -27.33 17.88
C LYS A 25 10.29 -27.21 16.68
N THR A 26 8.98 -27.25 16.92
CA THR A 26 8.03 -26.68 15.97
C THR A 26 8.21 -25.17 16.02
N ASN A 27 9.08 -24.63 15.14
CA ASN A 27 9.04 -23.22 14.77
C ASN A 27 7.74 -22.98 14.00
N GLU A 28 6.60 -22.94 14.69
CA GLU A 28 5.38 -22.39 14.11
C GLU A 28 5.64 -20.91 13.85
N ILE A 29 5.81 -20.58 12.58
CA ILE A 29 5.89 -19.19 12.12
C ILE A 29 4.46 -18.64 12.24
N TYR A 30 4.18 -17.98 13.36
CA TYR A 30 2.93 -17.26 13.55
C TYR A 30 2.85 -16.13 12.53
N VAL A 31 1.92 -16.26 11.59
CA VAL A 31 1.59 -15.22 10.62
C VAL A 31 0.97 -14.05 11.38
N LYS A 32 1.66 -12.91 11.41
CA LYS A 32 1.12 -11.70 12.04
C LYS A 32 -0.03 -11.16 11.18
N ASN A 33 -1.24 -11.14 11.73
CA ASN A 33 -2.41 -10.56 11.08
C ASN A 33 -2.54 -9.04 11.30
N PHE A 34 -1.43 -8.36 11.60
CA PHE A 34 -1.38 -6.92 11.83
C PHE A 34 -0.05 -6.35 11.34
N ILE A 35 -0.05 -5.05 11.01
CA ILE A 35 1.15 -4.28 10.70
C ILE A 35 1.60 -3.55 11.97
N SER A 36 2.90 -3.57 12.23
CA SER A 36 3.57 -2.90 13.34
C SER A 36 4.58 -1.88 12.81
N TRP A 37 5.01 -0.94 13.66
CA TRP A 37 6.06 0.02 13.30
C TRP A 37 7.37 -0.66 12.88
N ASP A 38 7.67 -1.84 13.44
CA ASP A 38 8.86 -2.61 13.08
C ASP A 38 8.81 -3.09 11.63
N ASP A 39 7.63 -3.30 11.05
CA ASP A 39 7.48 -3.74 9.65
C ASP A 39 7.96 -2.67 8.65
N MET A 40 8.08 -1.41 9.09
CA MET A 40 8.51 -0.26 8.27
C MET A 40 9.90 0.26 8.66
N LYS A 41 10.57 -0.34 9.66
CA LYS A 41 11.89 0.11 10.12
C LYS A 41 13.01 -0.81 9.63
N VAL A 42 14.10 -0.20 9.21
CA VAL A 42 15.35 -0.87 8.84
C VAL A 42 16.49 -0.23 9.60
N ASP A 43 17.31 -1.04 10.28
CA ASP A 43 18.49 -0.56 11.01
C ASP A 43 19.67 -0.43 10.03
N GLY A 44 19.89 0.79 9.52
CA GLY A 44 20.92 1.09 8.52
C GLY A 44 22.36 0.85 8.99
N HIS A 45 22.63 0.93 10.30
CA HIS A 45 23.95 0.63 10.86
C HIS A 45 24.24 -0.88 10.84
N LYS A 46 23.22 -1.72 11.05
CA LYS A 46 23.37 -3.19 10.95
C LYS A 46 23.53 -3.71 9.53
N ILE A 47 22.95 -3.03 8.53
CA ILE A 47 23.09 -3.43 7.11
C ILE A 47 24.51 -3.25 6.61
N ARG A 48 25.15 -2.10 6.92
CA ARG A 48 26.52 -1.80 6.45
C ARG A 48 27.59 -2.68 7.07
N LEU A 49 27.30 -3.33 8.21
CA LEU A 49 28.25 -4.17 8.95
C LEU A 49 28.10 -5.67 8.65
N ASN A 50 27.07 -6.11 7.92
CA ASN A 50 26.81 -7.54 7.67
C ASN A 50 26.47 -7.82 6.20
N THR A 51 27.47 -8.17 5.41
CA THR A 51 27.34 -8.90 4.13
C THR A 51 27.07 -10.40 4.31
N SER A 52 26.82 -10.85 5.54
CA SER A 52 26.48 -12.23 5.86
C SER A 52 25.08 -12.29 6.45
N THR A 53 24.24 -13.12 5.84
CA THR A 53 22.83 -13.38 6.16
C THR A 53 22.60 -13.67 7.64
N VAL A 54 22.11 -12.69 8.41
CA VAL A 54 21.73 -12.90 9.82
C VAL A 54 20.23 -13.12 9.95
N TYR A 55 19.87 -14.39 10.19
CA TYR A 55 18.59 -14.79 10.76
C TYR A 55 18.59 -14.49 12.26
N HIS A 56 18.20 -13.29 12.68
CA HIS A 56 17.78 -13.06 14.07
C HIS A 56 16.44 -12.31 14.09
N ASN A 57 15.41 -13.03 14.57
CA ASN A 57 14.05 -12.58 14.85
C ASN A 57 13.32 -11.70 13.80
N GLN A 58 12.72 -12.42 12.84
CA GLN A 58 11.40 -12.19 12.21
C GLN A 58 11.22 -11.22 11.02
N SER A 59 12.25 -10.58 10.44
CA SER A 59 12.10 -9.97 9.10
C SER A 59 13.37 -10.04 8.24
N ARG A 60 13.27 -10.58 7.02
CA ARG A 60 14.37 -10.59 6.02
C ARG A 60 14.49 -9.21 5.39
N VAL A 61 15.71 -8.69 5.22
CA VAL A 61 15.96 -7.45 4.48
C VAL A 61 16.61 -7.77 3.13
N ILE A 62 16.18 -7.08 2.07
CA ILE A 62 16.77 -7.11 0.72
C ILE A 62 17.11 -5.67 0.36
N VAL A 63 18.36 -5.37 0.04
CA VAL A 63 18.83 -4.02 -0.28
C VAL A 63 18.81 -3.80 -1.78
N VAL A 64 18.19 -2.69 -2.22
CA VAL A 64 18.21 -2.25 -3.60
C VAL A 64 19.15 -1.05 -3.71
N ASP A 65 20.20 -1.17 -4.50
CA ASP A 65 21.12 -0.08 -4.82
C ASP A 65 21.32 0.01 -6.32
N LYS A 66 20.82 1.10 -6.92
CA LYS A 66 20.97 1.35 -8.35
C LYS A 66 22.42 1.46 -8.83
N ASN A 67 23.38 1.64 -7.91
CA ASN A 67 24.80 1.70 -8.22
C ASN A 67 25.52 0.35 -8.03
N GLY A 68 24.80 -0.71 -7.65
CA GLY A 68 25.33 -2.08 -7.58
C GLY A 68 25.89 -2.53 -6.24
N GLY A 69 25.76 -1.73 -5.16
CA GLY A 69 26.21 -2.10 -3.82
C GLY A 69 25.20 -2.87 -2.96
N GLY A 70 24.05 -3.24 -3.52
CA GLY A 70 22.96 -3.95 -2.85
C GLY A 70 22.76 -5.38 -3.36
N ASP A 71 21.70 -6.04 -2.90
CA ASP A 71 21.29 -7.37 -3.38
C ASP A 71 20.73 -7.31 -4.81
N SER A 72 20.11 -6.20 -5.20
CA SER A 72 19.68 -5.93 -6.58
C SER A 72 19.90 -4.48 -7.00
N ILE A 73 19.90 -4.25 -8.32
CA ILE A 73 19.98 -2.90 -8.91
C ILE A 73 18.60 -2.30 -9.20
N THR A 74 17.57 -3.14 -9.36
CA THR A 74 16.18 -2.74 -9.58
C THR A 74 15.26 -3.15 -8.44
N VAL A 75 14.16 -2.43 -8.27
CA VAL A 75 13.14 -2.75 -7.26
C VAL A 75 12.40 -4.03 -7.63
N GLN A 76 12.09 -4.24 -8.92
CA GLN A 76 11.40 -5.44 -9.38
C GLN A 76 12.22 -6.71 -9.14
N GLU A 77 13.55 -6.70 -9.31
CA GLU A 77 14.40 -7.85 -8.97
C GLU A 77 14.32 -8.21 -7.48
N ALA A 78 14.33 -7.22 -6.58
CA ALA A 78 14.16 -7.47 -5.15
C ALA A 78 12.77 -8.06 -4.82
N VAL A 79 11.72 -7.59 -5.49
CA VAL A 79 10.38 -8.22 -5.38
C VAL A 79 10.40 -9.66 -5.87
N ASN A 80 11.17 -9.96 -6.92
CA ASN A 80 11.30 -11.31 -7.46
C ASN A 80 11.99 -12.27 -6.48
N MET A 81 12.92 -11.78 -5.65
CA MET A 81 13.62 -12.56 -4.62
C MET A 81 12.77 -12.98 -3.42
N VAL A 82 11.60 -12.36 -3.22
CA VAL A 82 10.63 -12.78 -2.20
C VAL A 82 9.92 -14.05 -2.68
N PRO A 83 9.84 -15.13 -1.89
CA PRO A 83 9.13 -16.34 -2.31
C PRO A 83 7.63 -16.09 -2.48
N GLU A 84 6.98 -16.88 -3.34
CA GLU A 84 5.53 -16.94 -3.38
C GLU A 84 4.97 -17.53 -2.08
N TYR A 85 3.73 -17.17 -1.76
CA TYR A 85 3.01 -17.56 -0.53
C TYR A 85 3.80 -17.26 0.75
N ASN A 86 4.59 -16.19 0.70
CA ASN A 86 5.41 -15.72 1.80
C ASN A 86 4.59 -15.56 3.10
N LYS A 87 5.13 -15.99 4.23
CA LYS A 87 4.45 -15.96 5.54
C LYS A 87 5.12 -15.01 6.54
N GLN A 88 6.22 -14.39 6.16
CA GLN A 88 7.04 -13.56 7.04
C GLN A 88 7.29 -12.19 6.42
N ARG A 89 7.46 -11.17 7.25
CA ARG A 89 7.80 -9.84 6.76
C ARG A 89 9.12 -9.85 5.97
N VAL A 90 9.08 -9.42 4.71
CA VAL A 90 10.30 -9.11 3.93
C VAL A 90 10.35 -7.62 3.65
N LYS A 91 11.43 -6.98 4.09
CA LYS A 91 11.68 -5.55 3.93
C LYS A 91 12.62 -5.34 2.75
N ILE A 92 12.15 -4.69 1.71
CA ILE A 92 12.95 -4.24 0.58
C ILE A 92 13.39 -2.82 0.90
N TYR A 93 14.67 -2.67 1.27
CA TYR A 93 15.28 -1.40 1.62
C TYR A 93 15.87 -0.75 0.36
N ILE A 94 15.26 0.34 -0.08
CA ILE A 94 15.55 0.97 -1.37
C ILE A 94 16.36 2.23 -1.12
N LEU A 95 17.65 2.19 -1.50
CA LEU A 95 18.57 3.30 -1.31
C LEU A 95 18.18 4.52 -2.16
N PRO A 96 18.69 5.72 -1.84
CA PRO A 96 18.38 6.93 -2.59
C PRO A 96 18.71 6.80 -4.08
N GLY A 97 17.77 7.22 -4.91
CA GLY A 97 17.87 7.16 -6.36
C GLY A 97 16.53 7.29 -7.06
N ILE A 98 16.59 7.65 -8.34
CA ILE A 98 15.46 7.52 -9.27
C ILE A 98 15.57 6.16 -9.96
N TYR A 99 14.57 5.31 -9.73
CA TYR A 99 14.37 3.99 -10.31
C TYR A 99 13.31 4.11 -11.42
N ARG A 100 13.77 4.10 -12.68
CA ARG A 100 12.90 4.22 -13.86
C ARG A 100 12.49 2.84 -14.33
N GLU A 101 11.49 2.29 -13.67
CA GLU A 101 11.00 0.93 -13.91
C GLU A 101 9.52 0.81 -13.53
N LYS A 102 8.84 -0.18 -14.11
CA LYS A 102 7.54 -0.62 -13.61
C LYS A 102 7.74 -1.68 -12.54
N VAL A 103 7.02 -1.55 -11.44
CA VAL A 103 7.08 -2.50 -10.32
C VAL A 103 5.71 -3.13 -10.10
N VAL A 104 5.66 -4.45 -10.04
CA VAL A 104 4.48 -5.23 -9.68
C VAL A 104 4.83 -6.07 -8.46
N VAL A 105 4.14 -5.82 -7.34
CA VAL A 105 4.17 -6.63 -6.13
C VAL A 105 2.98 -7.59 -6.18
N PRO A 106 3.17 -8.86 -6.55
CA PRO A 106 2.05 -9.75 -6.86
C PRO A 106 1.24 -10.13 -5.61
N ARG A 107 -0.04 -10.45 -5.82
CA ARG A 107 -0.96 -10.86 -4.73
C ARG A 107 -0.49 -12.09 -3.95
N PHE A 108 0.19 -13.01 -4.62
CA PHE A 108 0.73 -14.21 -4.00
C PHE A 108 2.04 -13.96 -3.24
N LYS A 109 2.48 -12.72 -3.04
CA LYS A 109 3.65 -12.38 -2.21
C LYS A 109 3.29 -11.42 -1.07
N PRO A 110 2.49 -11.84 -0.07
CA PRO A 110 2.07 -10.96 1.02
C PRO A 110 3.24 -10.60 1.96
N TYR A 111 3.01 -9.65 2.86
CA TYR A 111 3.98 -9.22 3.88
C TYR A 111 5.28 -8.60 3.32
N ILE A 112 5.20 -7.90 2.18
CA ILE A 112 6.32 -7.10 1.66
C ILE A 112 6.26 -5.67 2.22
N SER A 113 7.40 -5.12 2.62
CA SER A 113 7.55 -3.71 2.93
C SER A 113 8.55 -3.05 2.00
N PHE A 114 8.22 -1.89 1.45
CA PHE A 114 9.18 -1.00 0.81
C PHE A 114 9.62 0.06 1.82
N VAL A 115 10.93 0.18 2.04
CA VAL A 115 11.48 1.11 3.04
C VAL A 115 12.55 1.95 2.36
N GLY A 116 12.37 3.26 2.31
CA GLY A 116 13.40 4.20 1.89
C GLY A 116 14.25 4.68 3.07
N ASN A 117 15.14 5.62 2.81
CA ASN A 117 15.95 6.24 3.87
C ASN A 117 15.08 7.14 4.74
N GLU A 118 15.15 6.94 6.07
CA GLU A 118 14.35 7.68 7.04
C GLU A 118 14.46 9.20 6.85
N GLY A 119 13.31 9.87 6.71
CA GLY A 119 13.22 11.32 6.53
C GLY A 119 13.62 11.80 5.14
N GLN A 120 13.86 10.91 4.19
CA GLN A 120 14.34 11.22 2.84
C GLN A 120 13.38 10.76 1.75
N MET A 121 12.06 10.85 1.99
CA MET A 121 11.04 10.34 1.04
C MET A 121 11.20 10.86 -0.40
N ALA A 122 11.75 12.07 -0.57
CA ALA A 122 11.96 12.70 -1.88
C ALA A 122 13.21 12.18 -2.62
N ASN A 123 14.08 11.43 -1.96
CA ASN A 123 15.35 10.97 -2.55
C ASN A 123 15.24 9.55 -3.13
N THR A 124 14.25 8.75 -2.72
CA THR A 124 13.98 7.42 -3.27
C THR A 124 12.70 7.46 -4.09
N ILE A 125 12.81 7.41 -5.41
CA ILE A 125 11.69 7.62 -6.34
C ILE A 125 11.56 6.42 -7.29
N ILE A 126 10.39 5.78 -7.32
CA ILE A 126 10.03 4.80 -8.35
C ILE A 126 9.12 5.51 -9.36
N SER A 127 9.61 5.65 -10.60
CA SER A 127 9.00 6.53 -11.60
C SER A 127 8.79 5.82 -12.93
N TRP A 128 7.61 6.03 -13.53
CA TRP A 128 7.29 5.61 -14.88
C TRP A 128 6.47 6.69 -15.63
N HIS A 129 6.00 6.37 -16.84
CA HIS A 129 5.37 7.35 -17.74
C HIS A 129 4.34 6.74 -18.70
N ASP A 130 3.76 5.59 -18.37
CA ASP A 130 2.67 5.02 -19.17
C ASP A 130 1.39 5.82 -18.93
N LYS A 131 0.58 5.97 -19.99
CA LYS A 131 -0.81 6.44 -19.94
C LYS A 131 -1.78 5.40 -20.50
N ALA A 132 -3.05 5.52 -20.16
CA ALA A 132 -4.09 4.59 -20.59
C ALA A 132 -4.16 4.37 -22.11
N SER A 133 -3.90 5.40 -22.91
CA SER A 133 -3.89 5.30 -24.38
C SER A 133 -2.66 4.61 -24.99
N ASP A 134 -1.59 4.39 -24.22
CA ASP A 134 -0.39 3.73 -24.73
C ASP A 134 -0.71 2.29 -25.14
N ARG A 135 0.10 1.75 -26.05
CA ARG A 135 -0.15 0.44 -26.64
C ARG A 135 0.53 -0.65 -25.84
N ASN A 136 -0.18 -1.73 -25.58
CA ASN A 136 0.40 -2.98 -25.11
C ASN A 136 1.08 -3.73 -26.28
N SER A 137 1.78 -4.82 -25.96
CA SER A 137 2.47 -5.68 -26.94
C SER A 137 1.59 -6.22 -28.06
N ASN A 138 0.28 -6.28 -27.84
CA ASN A 138 -0.71 -6.82 -28.77
C ASN A 138 -1.44 -5.70 -29.55
N GLY A 139 -0.99 -4.44 -29.44
CA GLY A 139 -1.58 -3.28 -30.13
C GLY A 139 -2.85 -2.71 -29.49
N GLY A 140 -3.37 -3.31 -28.41
CA GLY A 140 -4.49 -2.75 -27.63
C GLY A 140 -4.03 -1.62 -26.72
N SER A 141 -4.95 -0.76 -26.27
CA SER A 141 -4.63 0.24 -25.23
C SER A 141 -4.26 -0.45 -23.91
N LEU A 142 -3.36 0.16 -23.13
CA LEU A 142 -3.05 -0.29 -21.77
C LEU A 142 -4.27 -0.19 -20.86
N GLY A 143 -5.05 0.89 -21.00
CA GLY A 143 -6.07 1.28 -20.04
C GLY A 143 -5.47 1.81 -18.72
N THR A 144 -6.30 2.43 -17.89
CA THR A 144 -5.88 3.06 -16.63
C THR A 144 -5.12 2.08 -15.72
N TYR A 145 -5.65 0.87 -15.52
CA TYR A 145 -5.09 -0.13 -14.62
C TYR A 145 -3.65 -0.53 -14.96
N ARG A 146 -3.31 -0.63 -16.25
CA ARG A 146 -1.96 -1.02 -16.69
C ARG A 146 -1.02 0.17 -16.86
N SER A 147 -1.50 1.41 -16.73
CA SER A 147 -0.65 2.62 -16.75
C SER A 147 0.17 2.80 -15.47
N ALA A 148 -0.15 2.06 -14.41
CA ALA A 148 0.49 2.15 -13.10
C ALA A 148 2.02 1.98 -13.16
N SER A 149 2.76 2.94 -12.59
CA SER A 149 4.20 2.82 -12.33
C SER A 149 4.46 1.70 -11.33
N VAL A 150 3.71 1.68 -10.23
CA VAL A 150 3.76 0.62 -9.22
C VAL A 150 2.37 0.03 -9.01
N THR A 151 2.28 -1.29 -9.06
CA THR A 151 1.06 -2.07 -8.79
C THR A 151 1.29 -2.96 -7.57
N VAL A 152 0.49 -2.78 -6.53
CA VAL A 152 0.55 -3.53 -5.27
C VAL A 152 -0.68 -4.41 -5.13
N GLY A 153 -0.49 -5.71 -5.34
CA GLY A 153 -1.48 -6.75 -5.03
C GLY A 153 -1.23 -7.46 -3.70
N SER A 154 -0.06 -7.27 -3.07
CA SER A 154 0.34 -7.92 -1.83
C SER A 154 -0.53 -7.49 -0.65
N ASP A 155 -1.16 -8.45 0.03
CA ASP A 155 -1.81 -8.20 1.30
C ASP A 155 -0.77 -7.84 2.39
N TYR A 156 -1.17 -7.01 3.36
CA TYR A 156 -0.31 -6.51 4.43
C TYR A 156 0.94 -5.77 3.93
N PHE A 157 0.88 -5.17 2.74
CA PHE A 157 1.96 -4.37 2.19
C PHE A 157 2.23 -3.14 3.05
N CYS A 158 3.50 -2.74 3.17
CA CYS A 158 3.85 -1.47 3.79
C CYS A 158 4.77 -0.65 2.88
N ALA A 159 4.66 0.67 2.95
CA ALA A 159 5.67 1.57 2.36
C ALA A 159 5.99 2.73 3.30
N THR A 160 7.27 3.07 3.43
CA THR A 160 7.72 4.29 4.11
C THR A 160 8.88 4.97 3.40
N ASP A 161 8.90 6.30 3.50
CA ASP A 161 9.98 7.17 3.01
C ASP A 161 10.36 6.93 1.54
N ILE A 162 9.35 6.74 0.68
CA ILE A 162 9.51 6.53 -0.77
C ILE A 162 8.50 7.39 -1.54
N THR A 163 8.90 7.80 -2.74
CA THR A 163 8.04 8.44 -3.73
C THR A 163 7.62 7.47 -4.83
N PHE A 164 6.32 7.40 -5.12
CA PHE A 164 5.74 6.75 -6.31
C PHE A 164 5.32 7.83 -7.31
N GLU A 165 5.77 7.72 -8.56
CA GLU A 165 5.57 8.78 -9.56
C GLU A 165 5.11 8.24 -10.91
N ASN A 166 4.15 8.93 -11.53
CA ASN A 166 3.92 8.87 -12.96
C ASN A 166 4.07 10.27 -13.55
N THR A 167 4.94 10.40 -14.56
CA THR A 167 5.34 11.71 -15.10
C THR A 167 4.40 12.25 -16.20
N VAL A 168 3.37 11.51 -16.58
CA VAL A 168 2.42 11.97 -17.61
C VAL A 168 1.59 13.14 -17.07
N ILE A 169 1.63 14.24 -17.80
CA ILE A 169 0.76 15.41 -17.59
C ILE A 169 -0.22 15.50 -18.75
N GLY A 170 -1.52 15.48 -18.45
CA GLY A 170 -2.61 15.69 -19.41
C GLY A 170 -3.39 16.97 -19.14
N ALA A 171 -4.06 17.51 -20.16
CA ALA A 171 -5.08 18.52 -19.94
C ALA A 171 -6.32 17.90 -19.29
N PRO A 172 -7.10 18.64 -18.47
CA PRO A 172 -8.33 18.12 -17.89
C PRO A 172 -9.29 17.61 -18.97
N GLY A 173 -9.71 16.34 -18.84
CA GLY A 173 -10.65 15.71 -19.78
C GLY A 173 -10.03 15.23 -21.10
N GLU A 174 -8.70 15.32 -21.25
CA GLU A 174 -8.02 14.80 -22.44
C GLU A 174 -8.17 13.27 -22.53
N PRO A 175 -8.77 12.72 -23.61
CA PRO A 175 -9.03 11.29 -23.70
C PRO A 175 -7.76 10.44 -23.60
N GLY A 176 -7.79 9.42 -22.74
CA GLY A 176 -6.72 8.42 -22.64
C GLY A 176 -5.45 8.89 -21.90
N ARG A 177 -5.49 10.02 -21.21
CA ARG A 177 -4.37 10.57 -20.42
C ARG A 177 -4.30 10.12 -18.97
N GLN A 178 -5.20 9.23 -18.52
CA GLN A 178 -5.12 8.61 -17.20
C GLN A 178 -3.76 7.95 -17.03
N ALA A 179 -3.08 8.23 -15.91
CA ALA A 179 -1.71 7.80 -15.71
C ALA A 179 -1.44 7.58 -14.21
N VAL A 180 -1.51 6.32 -13.82
CA VAL A 180 -1.44 5.92 -12.41
C VAL A 180 0.01 5.89 -11.94
N ALA A 181 0.29 6.51 -10.80
CA ALA A 181 1.58 6.39 -10.10
C ALA A 181 1.59 5.15 -9.20
N LEU A 182 0.53 4.97 -8.42
CA LEU A 182 0.37 3.84 -7.53
C LEU A 182 -1.02 3.24 -7.67
N ARG A 183 -1.07 1.93 -7.95
CA ARG A 183 -2.28 1.10 -7.95
C ARG A 183 -2.23 0.11 -6.80
N ILE A 184 -3.30 0.00 -6.02
CA ILE A 184 -3.36 -0.89 -4.86
C ILE A 184 -4.64 -1.72 -4.89
N TYR A 185 -4.50 -3.04 -4.85
CA TYR A 185 -5.63 -3.98 -4.78
C TYR A 185 -5.40 -5.13 -3.78
N GLY A 186 -4.30 -5.10 -3.03
CA GLY A 186 -4.04 -6.01 -1.89
C GLY A 186 -4.66 -5.46 -0.60
N ASP A 187 -5.13 -6.32 0.30
CA ASP A 187 -5.84 -5.90 1.51
C ASP A 187 -4.89 -5.54 2.68
N LYS A 188 -5.34 -4.66 3.57
CA LYS A 188 -4.63 -4.23 4.80
C LYS A 188 -3.26 -3.61 4.56
N ALA A 189 -3.15 -2.68 3.61
CA ALA A 189 -1.89 -1.99 3.32
C ALA A 189 -1.69 -0.71 4.15
N MET A 190 -0.44 -0.41 4.51
CA MET A 190 -0.04 0.79 5.26
C MET A 190 0.97 1.63 4.48
N PHE A 191 0.72 2.92 4.40
CA PHE A 191 1.59 3.89 3.75
C PHE A 191 1.90 4.99 4.76
N TYR A 192 3.15 5.09 5.18
CA TYR A 192 3.61 6.07 6.16
C TYR A 192 4.65 6.98 5.54
N LYS A 193 4.50 8.31 5.57
CA LYS A 193 5.50 9.22 5.00
C LYS A 193 5.88 8.89 3.55
N VAL A 194 4.91 8.50 2.73
CA VAL A 194 5.13 8.31 1.29
C VAL A 194 4.70 9.56 0.52
N LYS A 195 5.26 9.72 -0.68
CA LYS A 195 4.79 10.72 -1.64
C LYS A 195 4.25 10.01 -2.89
N ILE A 196 3.08 10.41 -3.37
CA ILE A 196 2.45 9.85 -4.58
C ILE A 196 2.19 11.01 -5.53
N VAL A 197 2.81 10.98 -6.70
CA VAL A 197 2.86 12.13 -7.63
C VAL A 197 2.38 11.72 -9.00
N GLY A 198 1.45 12.49 -9.55
CA GLY A 198 0.99 12.30 -10.93
C GLY A 198 0.11 13.44 -11.42
N GLY A 199 -0.61 13.15 -12.50
CA GLY A 199 -1.64 14.02 -13.06
C GLY A 199 -3.04 13.46 -12.78
N GLN A 200 -3.66 12.94 -13.82
CA GLN A 200 -4.98 12.29 -13.73
C GLN A 200 -4.84 10.84 -13.25
N ASP A 201 -5.72 10.42 -12.33
CA ASP A 201 -5.76 9.07 -11.75
C ASP A 201 -4.46 8.68 -11.00
N THR A 202 -3.82 9.65 -10.32
CA THR A 202 -2.51 9.47 -9.67
C THR A 202 -2.44 8.26 -8.73
N LEU A 203 -3.39 8.16 -7.79
CA LEU A 203 -3.54 7.04 -6.87
C LEU A 203 -4.81 6.28 -7.24
N LEU A 204 -4.63 5.09 -7.83
CA LEU A 204 -5.71 4.13 -8.03
C LEU A 204 -5.79 3.21 -6.82
N ASP A 205 -6.52 3.68 -5.82
CA ASP A 205 -6.86 2.97 -4.59
C ASP A 205 -8.03 1.99 -4.85
N GLU A 206 -7.73 0.93 -5.62
CA GLU A 206 -8.71 0.10 -6.31
C GLU A 206 -9.63 -0.67 -5.36
N THR A 207 -9.09 -1.48 -4.45
CA THR A 207 -9.87 -2.31 -3.51
C THR A 207 -9.02 -2.71 -2.31
N GLY A 208 -9.65 -3.14 -1.22
CA GLY A 208 -8.98 -3.48 0.04
C GLY A 208 -9.21 -2.44 1.13
N SER A 209 -8.54 -2.63 2.27
CA SER A 209 -8.49 -1.67 3.38
C SER A 209 -7.11 -1.04 3.49
N HIS A 210 -6.98 0.26 3.33
CA HIS A 210 -5.68 0.93 3.35
C HIS A 210 -5.62 2.09 4.34
N TYR A 211 -4.42 2.33 4.86
CA TYR A 211 -4.15 3.45 5.73
C TYR A 211 -2.96 4.27 5.23
N PHE A 212 -3.20 5.54 4.95
CA PHE A 212 -2.20 6.52 4.58
C PHE A 212 -2.04 7.50 5.74
N TYR A 213 -0.81 7.62 6.26
CA TYR A 213 -0.50 8.46 7.41
C TYR A 213 0.70 9.35 7.12
N HIS A 214 0.59 10.66 7.41
CA HIS A 214 1.63 11.65 7.10
C HIS A 214 2.16 11.59 5.67
N SER A 215 1.30 11.27 4.71
CA SER A 215 1.68 11.08 3.32
C SER A 215 1.31 12.29 2.47
N VAL A 216 1.99 12.44 1.35
CA VAL A 216 1.72 13.50 0.37
C VAL A 216 1.11 12.87 -0.87
N ILE A 217 -0.07 13.33 -1.28
CA ILE A 217 -0.70 12.88 -2.52
C ILE A 217 -0.92 14.11 -3.41
N GLN A 218 -0.32 14.08 -4.60
CA GLN A 218 -0.28 15.22 -5.51
C GLN A 218 -0.82 14.83 -6.89
N GLY A 219 -1.85 15.54 -7.37
CA GLY A 219 -2.39 15.32 -8.72
C GLY A 219 -3.43 16.36 -9.15
N SER A 220 -4.04 16.15 -10.32
CA SER A 220 -4.90 17.15 -10.96
C SER A 220 -6.38 16.74 -11.02
N VAL A 221 -6.70 15.62 -11.66
CA VAL A 221 -8.07 15.17 -11.93
C VAL A 221 -8.26 13.76 -11.36
N ASP A 222 -9.30 13.58 -10.55
CA ASP A 222 -9.66 12.31 -9.91
C ASP A 222 -8.43 11.60 -9.30
N PHE A 223 -7.52 12.39 -8.73
CA PHE A 223 -6.17 11.91 -8.47
C PHE A 223 -6.09 10.94 -7.28
N ILE A 224 -7.19 10.76 -6.55
CA ILE A 224 -7.46 9.65 -5.65
C ILE A 224 -8.74 8.96 -6.12
N CYS A 225 -8.65 7.79 -6.74
CA CYS A 225 -9.80 7.10 -7.33
C CYS A 225 -9.82 5.60 -6.98
N GLY A 226 -10.99 4.98 -7.06
CA GLY A 226 -11.15 3.54 -6.80
C GLY A 226 -12.30 3.21 -5.84
N LYS A 227 -12.31 1.97 -5.33
CA LYS A 227 -13.41 1.37 -4.56
C LYS A 227 -12.98 0.92 -3.16
N SER A 228 -11.76 1.18 -2.70
CA SER A 228 -11.30 0.68 -1.40
C SER A 228 -12.00 1.32 -0.19
N ARG A 229 -11.71 0.78 1.00
CA ARG A 229 -12.01 1.35 2.30
C ARG A 229 -10.72 1.96 2.88
N SER A 230 -10.52 3.25 2.63
CA SER A 230 -9.25 3.92 2.97
C SER A 230 -9.41 5.07 3.95
N LEU A 231 -8.45 5.15 4.86
CA LEU A 231 -8.22 6.29 5.74
C LEU A 231 -6.97 7.03 5.27
N TYR A 232 -7.11 8.33 5.03
CA TYR A 232 -6.02 9.27 4.83
C TYR A 232 -5.99 10.18 6.06
N GLN A 233 -4.98 10.04 6.91
CA GLN A 233 -4.87 10.79 8.15
C GLN A 233 -3.61 11.67 8.12
N GLU A 234 -3.77 12.95 8.46
CA GLU A 234 -2.66 13.90 8.56
C GLU A 234 -1.83 13.97 7.27
N CYS A 235 -2.51 13.76 6.13
CA CYS A 235 -1.91 13.82 4.81
C CYS A 235 -1.93 15.25 4.27
N LEU A 236 -0.95 15.55 3.42
CA LEU A 236 -0.98 16.72 2.55
C LEU A 236 -1.56 16.28 1.19
N ILE A 237 -2.72 16.84 0.86
CA ILE A 237 -3.42 16.60 -0.41
C ILE A 237 -3.23 17.84 -1.28
N GLN A 238 -2.41 17.72 -2.32
CA GLN A 238 -1.94 18.88 -3.09
C GLN A 238 -2.42 18.82 -4.54
N SER A 239 -3.31 19.75 -4.91
CA SER A 239 -3.73 19.86 -6.30
C SER A 239 -2.65 20.49 -7.17
N THR A 240 -2.48 19.94 -8.38
CA THR A 240 -1.69 20.53 -9.48
C THR A 240 -2.56 20.87 -10.68
N ALA A 241 -3.88 21.00 -10.48
CA ALA A 241 -4.80 21.36 -11.55
C ALA A 241 -4.46 22.76 -12.10
N LYS A 242 -4.44 22.91 -13.43
CA LYS A 242 -4.22 24.21 -14.09
C LYS A 242 -5.48 25.05 -14.20
N LYS A 243 -6.65 24.41 -14.28
CA LYS A 243 -7.96 25.07 -14.41
C LYS A 243 -8.96 24.44 -13.45
N ILE A 244 -9.45 23.27 -13.82
CA ILE A 244 -10.42 22.51 -13.05
C ILE A 244 -9.83 21.12 -12.77
N GLY A 245 -10.05 20.63 -11.56
CA GLY A 245 -9.65 19.31 -11.11
C GLY A 245 -10.63 18.71 -10.10
N ALA A 246 -10.27 17.55 -9.58
CA ALA A 246 -11.02 16.88 -8.53
C ALA A 246 -10.08 16.03 -7.70
N ILE A 247 -10.28 16.03 -6.38
CA ILE A 247 -9.46 15.27 -5.45
C ILE A 247 -9.84 13.79 -5.51
N ALA A 248 -11.08 13.48 -5.14
CA ALA A 248 -11.53 12.10 -5.00
C ALA A 248 -12.51 11.68 -6.11
N ALA A 249 -12.43 10.42 -6.54
CA ALA A 249 -13.45 9.77 -7.37
C ALA A 249 -13.73 8.35 -6.87
N HIS A 250 -14.58 8.23 -5.85
CA HIS A 250 -14.91 6.95 -5.21
C HIS A 250 -15.98 6.19 -5.99
N HIS A 251 -15.76 4.90 -6.23
CA HIS A 251 -16.64 4.00 -6.99
C HIS A 251 -17.27 2.96 -6.07
N ARG A 252 -18.39 3.34 -5.45
CA ARG A 252 -19.22 2.41 -4.68
C ARG A 252 -20.46 2.06 -5.49
N ASP A 253 -20.69 0.76 -5.70
CA ASP A 253 -21.75 0.27 -6.59
C ASP A 253 -23.05 -0.01 -5.85
N LEU A 254 -22.95 -0.47 -4.60
CA LEU A 254 -24.09 -0.89 -3.78
C LEU A 254 -24.15 -0.13 -2.45
N PRO A 255 -25.36 0.10 -1.90
CA PRO A 255 -25.53 0.80 -0.62
C PRO A 255 -24.94 0.04 0.57
N ASP A 256 -24.75 -1.28 0.45
CA ASP A 256 -24.23 -2.14 1.51
C ASP A 256 -22.71 -2.40 1.40
N ASP A 257 -22.07 -1.96 0.31
CA ASP A 257 -20.61 -2.07 0.16
C ASP A 257 -19.92 -1.31 1.29
N ASN A 258 -19.10 -1.95 2.13
CA ASN A 258 -18.43 -1.23 3.22
C ASN A 258 -17.13 -0.53 2.77
N THR A 259 -17.22 0.31 1.73
CA THR A 259 -16.09 1.00 1.12
C THR A 259 -16.27 2.52 1.10
N GLY A 260 -15.18 3.28 1.06
CA GLY A 260 -15.23 4.73 1.11
C GLY A 260 -13.87 5.33 1.42
N PHE A 261 -13.72 6.61 1.11
CA PHE A 261 -12.55 7.40 1.45
C PHE A 261 -12.84 8.31 2.65
N SER A 262 -11.98 8.28 3.66
CA SER A 262 -12.05 9.18 4.81
C SER A 262 -10.75 9.98 4.91
N PHE A 263 -10.86 11.30 4.84
CA PHE A 263 -9.76 12.24 5.04
C PHE A 263 -9.92 12.87 6.42
N VAL A 264 -8.92 12.71 7.29
CA VAL A 264 -8.96 13.14 8.69
C VAL A 264 -7.74 13.97 9.02
N SER A 265 -7.95 15.20 9.49
CA SER A 265 -6.84 16.12 9.84
C SER A 265 -5.88 16.37 8.67
N CYS A 266 -6.36 16.28 7.44
CA CYS A 266 -5.56 16.54 6.24
C CYS A 266 -5.47 18.03 5.94
N ILE A 267 -4.41 18.42 5.24
CA ILE A 267 -4.25 19.74 4.65
C ILE A 267 -4.52 19.62 3.16
N ILE A 268 -5.51 20.34 2.65
CA ILE A 268 -5.82 20.41 1.23
C ILE A 268 -5.39 21.77 0.69
N THR A 269 -4.45 21.77 -0.26
CA THR A 269 -3.90 22.99 -0.88
C THR A 269 -3.54 22.72 -2.35
N GLY A 270 -2.91 23.67 -3.04
CA GLY A 270 -2.35 23.50 -4.37
C GLY A 270 -2.74 24.61 -5.33
N SER A 271 -3.00 24.23 -6.58
CA SER A 271 -3.35 25.16 -7.65
C SER A 271 -4.67 24.84 -8.33
N GLY A 272 -5.21 25.81 -9.06
CA GLY A 272 -6.43 25.67 -9.84
C GLY A 272 -7.69 25.69 -8.97
N LYS A 273 -8.79 25.19 -9.53
CA LYS A 273 -10.07 25.04 -8.84
C LYS A 273 -10.45 23.56 -8.82
N VAL A 274 -10.66 23.00 -7.63
CA VAL A 274 -10.91 21.57 -7.49
C VAL A 274 -12.19 21.26 -6.73
N TYR A 275 -12.87 20.22 -7.16
CA TYR A 275 -13.89 19.57 -6.36
C TYR A 275 -13.24 18.69 -5.28
N LEU A 276 -13.85 18.63 -4.11
CA LEU A 276 -13.54 17.67 -3.04
C LEU A 276 -13.72 16.23 -3.53
N GLY A 277 -14.69 16.00 -4.42
CA GLY A 277 -14.75 14.75 -5.14
C GLY A 277 -15.86 14.72 -6.18
N ARG A 278 -15.83 13.66 -6.99
CA ARG A 278 -16.84 13.36 -7.99
C ARG A 278 -17.35 11.93 -7.86
N ALA A 279 -18.67 11.76 -7.97
CA ALA A 279 -19.30 10.45 -7.80
C ALA A 279 -19.04 9.54 -9.01
N TRP A 280 -17.97 8.74 -8.98
CA TRP A 280 -17.69 7.76 -10.04
C TRP A 280 -18.70 6.60 -10.00
N GLY A 281 -18.98 6.08 -8.81
CA GLY A 281 -20.03 5.07 -8.56
C GLY A 281 -21.33 5.68 -8.02
N ASN A 282 -22.45 4.96 -8.18
CA ASN A 282 -23.79 5.41 -7.81
C ASN A 282 -23.98 5.68 -6.31
N TYR A 283 -23.18 5.04 -5.45
CA TYR A 283 -23.23 5.20 -4.00
C TYR A 283 -21.95 5.80 -3.42
N SER A 284 -21.20 6.56 -4.24
CA SER A 284 -19.90 7.15 -3.91
C SER A 284 -19.86 7.71 -2.48
N ARG A 285 -18.82 7.36 -1.72
CA ARG A 285 -18.68 7.74 -0.31
C ARG A 285 -17.30 8.30 -0.02
N THR A 286 -17.26 9.61 0.20
CA THR A 286 -16.06 10.34 0.60
C THR A 286 -16.39 11.28 1.76
N ILE A 287 -15.56 11.31 2.79
CA ILE A 287 -15.75 12.11 4.00
C ILE A 287 -14.48 12.91 4.28
N TYR A 288 -14.64 14.19 4.63
CA TYR A 288 -13.56 15.07 5.12
C TYR A 288 -13.89 15.54 6.53
N SER A 289 -12.99 15.30 7.48
CA SER A 289 -13.17 15.61 8.90
C SER A 289 -11.94 16.32 9.47
N ASN A 290 -12.15 17.42 10.19
CA ASN A 290 -11.08 18.24 10.78
C ASN A 290 -9.97 18.64 9.79
N CYS A 291 -10.31 18.80 8.50
CA CYS A 291 -9.36 19.17 7.46
C CYS A 291 -9.21 20.70 7.35
N TYR A 292 -8.04 21.13 6.88
CA TYR A 292 -7.82 22.51 6.42
C TYR A 292 -7.99 22.58 4.91
N PHE A 293 -8.79 23.53 4.41
CA PHE A 293 -9.00 23.75 2.99
C PHE A 293 -8.47 25.12 2.55
N ASP A 294 -7.50 25.12 1.64
CA ASP A 294 -7.08 26.33 0.96
C ASP A 294 -8.15 26.80 -0.06
N ASN A 295 -7.98 28.01 -0.62
CA ASN A 295 -8.92 28.66 -1.54
C ASN A 295 -9.06 28.01 -2.94
N VAL A 296 -8.49 26.81 -3.10
CA VAL A 296 -8.56 25.99 -4.31
C VAL A 296 -9.89 25.24 -4.43
N ILE A 297 -10.64 25.07 -3.34
CA ILE A 297 -11.91 24.35 -3.36
C ILE A 297 -12.99 25.17 -4.08
N ILE A 298 -13.69 24.55 -5.02
CA ILE A 298 -14.87 25.14 -5.66
C ILE A 298 -16.00 25.25 -4.62
N PRO A 299 -16.72 26.39 -4.51
CA PRO A 299 -17.76 26.57 -3.47
C PRO A 299 -18.87 25.51 -3.46
N ALA A 300 -19.17 24.90 -4.61
CA ALA A 300 -20.12 23.78 -4.69
C ALA A 300 -19.63 22.51 -3.94
N GLY A 301 -18.33 22.40 -3.70
CA GLY A 301 -17.66 21.28 -3.02
C GLY A 301 -17.55 20.03 -3.89
N TRP A 302 -18.66 19.60 -4.49
CA TRP A 302 -18.81 18.28 -5.12
C TRP A 302 -19.36 18.39 -6.55
N SER A 303 -19.15 17.35 -7.35
CA SER A 303 -19.80 17.17 -8.65
C SER A 303 -20.31 15.74 -8.82
N ASP A 304 -21.51 15.61 -9.36
CA ASP A 304 -22.20 14.35 -9.65
C ASP A 304 -22.08 13.93 -11.12
N TRP A 305 -21.19 14.56 -11.87
CA TRP A 305 -21.07 14.40 -13.33
C TRP A 305 -22.34 14.78 -14.11
N ASN A 306 -23.24 15.58 -13.54
CA ASN A 306 -24.56 15.90 -14.08
C ASN A 306 -25.46 14.66 -14.25
N ASP A 307 -25.26 13.61 -13.45
CA ASP A 307 -26.11 12.41 -13.42
C ASP A 307 -27.10 12.50 -12.25
N PRO A 308 -28.41 12.70 -12.52
CA PRO A 308 -29.45 12.81 -11.48
C PRO A 308 -29.52 11.60 -10.54
N LEU A 309 -29.14 10.40 -11.01
CA LEU A 309 -29.14 9.18 -10.19
C LEU A 309 -28.10 9.25 -9.07
N ARG A 310 -27.10 10.13 -9.21
CA ARG A 310 -26.01 10.33 -8.25
C ARG A 310 -26.26 11.50 -7.30
N HIS A 311 -27.37 12.23 -7.44
CA HIS A 311 -27.74 13.34 -6.55
C HIS A 311 -27.98 12.91 -5.09
N LYS A 312 -28.22 11.62 -4.80
CA LYS A 312 -28.31 11.09 -3.42
C LYS A 312 -26.94 10.97 -2.76
N ILE A 313 -26.07 11.95 -2.97
CA ILE A 313 -24.80 12.10 -2.24
C ILE A 313 -25.17 12.36 -0.78
N ARG A 314 -25.03 11.35 0.08
CA ARG A 314 -24.91 11.59 1.51
C ARG A 314 -23.48 12.08 1.79
N GLY A 315 -23.21 13.32 1.44
CA GLY A 315 -22.15 14.09 2.07
C GLY A 315 -22.57 14.29 3.52
N ILE A 316 -22.13 13.41 4.41
CA ILE A 316 -22.32 13.60 5.85
C ILE A 316 -21.55 14.88 6.23
N PRO A 317 -22.07 15.74 7.12
CA PRO A 317 -21.63 17.12 7.26
C PRO A 317 -20.13 17.26 7.46
N GLU A 318 -19.57 18.30 6.86
CA GLU A 318 -18.25 18.85 7.14
C GLU A 318 -18.15 19.19 8.64
N LEU A 319 -17.69 18.23 9.44
CA LEU A 319 -17.58 18.38 10.89
C LEU A 319 -16.20 18.95 11.24
N GLY A 320 -16.19 20.19 11.75
CA GLY A 320 -15.01 20.82 12.33
C GLY A 320 -13.91 21.23 11.34
N ASN A 321 -14.21 21.27 10.04
CA ASN A 321 -13.26 21.72 9.03
C ASN A 321 -12.99 23.23 9.16
N ARG A 322 -11.76 23.64 8.85
CA ARG A 322 -11.35 25.05 8.82
C ARG A 322 -11.10 25.46 7.37
N ILE A 323 -11.63 26.63 7.01
CA ILE A 323 -11.37 27.33 5.75
C ILE A 323 -10.23 28.32 6.00
#